data_AF-A0A645D686-F1
#
_entry.id   AF-A0A645D686-F1
#
_cell.length_a   1.000
_cell.length_b   1.000
_cell.length_c   1.000
_cell.angle_alpha   90.00
_cell.angle_beta   90.00
_cell.angle_gamma   90.00
#
_symmetry.space_group_name_H-M   'P 1'
#
loop_
_entity.id
_entity.type
_entity.pdbx_description
1 polymer ?
#
loop_
_entity_poly.entity_id
_entity_poly.type
_entity_poly.pdbx_seq_one_letter_code
_entity_poly.pdbx_strand_id
1 'polypeptide(L)' 'MYLRATPDEIFKRIRHDKTRPLLQVANPLQRLRELFAARDPLYRAASHYVIETGRPTVSTLVNMIIMQLEMETSK' A
#
# COMPACT_ATOMS: atom_id res chain seq x y z
N MET A 1 -8.45 -6.86 1.96
CA MET A 1 -7.63 -6.00 2.83
C MET A 1 -6.64 -5.25 1.95
N TYR A 2 -6.44 -3.95 2.19
CA TYR A 2 -5.58 -3.07 1.41
C TYR A 2 -4.52 -2.41 2.29
N LEU A 3 -3.24 -2.63 1.95
CA LEU A 3 -2.09 -1.97 2.57
C LEU A 3 -1.79 -0.66 1.84
N ARG A 4 -2.28 0.45 2.39
CA ARG A 4 -2.13 1.77 1.78
C ARG A 4 -0.78 2.38 2.13
N ALA A 5 -0.13 2.93 1.12
CA ALA A 5 1.07 3.76 1.24
C ALA A 5 0.93 4.92 0.26
N THR A 6 1.39 6.11 0.67
CA THR A 6 1.46 7.27 -0.22
C THR A 6 2.47 7.03 -1.35
N PRO A 7 2.33 7.70 -2.52
CA PRO A 7 3.30 7.62 -3.60
C PRO A 7 4.74 7.89 -3.15
N ASP A 8 4.94 8.85 -2.25
CA ASP A 8 6.24 9.22 -1.71
C ASP A 8 6.86 8.12 -0.83
N GLU A 9 6.05 7.42 -0.03
CA GLU A 9 6.50 6.25 0.74
C GLU A 9 6.86 5.08 -0.17
N ILE A 10 6.03 4.80 -1.18
CA ILE A 10 6.29 3.76 -2.17
C ILE A 10 7.59 4.07 -2.90
N PHE A 11 7.79 5.31 -3.34
CA PHE A 11 8.99 5.74 -4.03
C PHE A 11 10.24 5.54 -3.17
N LYS A 12 10.22 5.96 -1.90
CA LYS A 12 11.34 5.74 -0.95
C LYS A 12 11.73 4.27 -0.85
N ARG A 13 10.76 3.36 -0.84
CA ARG A 13 10.99 1.90 -0.73
C ARG A 13 11.60 1.28 -1.98
N ILE A 14 11.26 1.79 -3.17
CA ILE A 14 11.56 1.11 -4.45
C ILE A 14 12.44 1.92 -5.41
N ARG A 15 12.92 3.11 -5.03
CA ARG A 15 13.73 3.98 -5.92
C ARG A 15 14.99 3.34 -6.52
N HIS A 16 15.50 2.26 -5.92
CA HIS A 16 16.67 1.53 -6.42
C HIS A 16 16.30 0.20 -7.11
N ASP A 17 15.00 -0.11 -7.21
CA ASP A 17 14.49 -1.34 -7.81
C ASP A 17 14.33 -1.19 -9.33
N LYS A 18 15.14 -1.93 -10.09
CA LYS A 18 15.14 -1.93 -11.56
C LYS A 18 14.17 -2.94 -12.18
N THR A 19 13.53 -3.79 -11.37
CA THR A 19 12.65 -4.86 -11.86
C THR A 19 11.25 -4.38 -12.22
N ARG A 20 10.91 -3.11 -11.90
CA ARG A 20 9.57 -2.54 -12.06
C ARG A 20 9.42 -1.83 -13.41
N PRO A 21 8.82 -2.46 -14.44
CA PRO A 21 8.82 -1.93 -15.80
C PRO A 21 8.04 -0.61 -15.90
N LEU A 22 6.91 -0.54 -15.20
CA LEU A 22 6.05 0.65 -15.17
C LEU A 22 6.72 1.89 -14.55
N LEU A 23 7.84 1.72 -13.84
CA LEU A 23 8.58 2.79 -13.18
C LEU A 23 9.92 3.11 -13.85
N GLN A 24 10.29 2.40 -14.93
CA GLN A 24 11.46 2.72 -15.76
C GLN A 24 11.13 3.88 -16.72
N VAL A 25 10.78 5.03 -16.16
CA VAL A 25 10.38 6.24 -16.88
C VAL A 25 11.15 7.45 -16.33
N ALA A 26 11.16 8.56 -17.06
CA ALA A 26 11.92 9.76 -16.67
C ALA A 26 11.52 10.32 -15.29
N ASN A 27 10.25 10.22 -14.90
CA ASN A 27 9.76 10.67 -13.60
C ASN A 27 8.95 9.57 -12.89
N PRO A 28 9.62 8.65 -12.15
CA PRO A 28 8.93 7.54 -11.48
C PRO A 28 7.97 8.00 -10.38
N LEU A 29 8.24 9.13 -9.72
CA LEU A 29 7.36 9.66 -8.67
C LEU A 29 6.05 10.20 -9.26
N GLN A 30 6.10 10.92 -10.37
CA GLN A 30 4.90 11.33 -11.10
C GLN A 30 4.11 10.10 -11.55
N ARG A 31 4.80 9.10 -12.09
CA ARG A 31 4.15 7.85 -12.51
C ARG A 31 3.46 7.12 -11.34
N LEU A 32 4.07 7.11 -10.16
CA LEU A 32 3.45 6.58 -8.95
C LEU A 32 2.19 7.35 -8.55
N ARG A 33 2.19 8.68 -8.67
CA ARG A 33 1.00 9.52 -8.37
C ARG A 33 -0.16 9.22 -9.31
N GLU A 34 0.11 9.08 -10.61
CA GLU A 34 -0.89 8.69 -11.61
C GLU A 34 -1.48 7.31 -11.31
N LEU A 35 -0.59 6.32 -11.07
CA LEU A 35 -1.01 4.96 -10.72
C LEU A 35 -1.82 4.94 -9.43
N PHE A 36 -1.44 5.72 -8.42
CA PHE A 36 -2.16 5.84 -7.17
C PHE A 36 -3.56 6.42 -7.38
N ALA A 37 -3.69 7.52 -8.12
CA ALA A 37 -4.98 8.14 -8.40
C ALA A 37 -5.95 7.19 -9.12
N ALA A 38 -5.44 6.38 -10.07
CA ALA A 38 -6.25 5.42 -10.79
C ALA A 38 -6.60 4.16 -9.97
N ARG A 39 -5.72 3.73 -9.06
CA ARG A 39 -5.84 2.42 -8.38
C ARG A 39 -6.34 2.50 -6.95
N ASP A 40 -6.13 3.59 -6.21
CA ASP A 40 -6.57 3.73 -4.82
C ASP A 40 -8.10 3.52 -4.67
N PRO A 41 -8.97 4.09 -5.53
CA PRO A 41 -10.42 3.80 -5.45
C PRO A 41 -10.76 2.32 -5.67
N LEU A 42 -10.06 1.66 -6.60
CA LEU A 42 -10.27 0.24 -6.91
C LEU A 42 -9.84 -0.66 -5.76
N TYR A 43 -8.68 -0.40 -5.16
CA TYR A 43 -8.19 -1.17 -4.01
C TYR A 43 -9.06 -0.99 -2.77
N ARG A 44 -9.63 0.21 -2.55
CA ARG A 44 -10.61 0.48 -1.50
C ARG A 44 -11.90 -0.29 -1.73
N ALA A 45 -12.45 -0.24 -2.93
CA ALA A 45 -13.70 -0.92 -3.26
C ALA A 45 -13.60 -2.45 -3.10
N ALA A 46 -12.45 -3.03 -3.42
CA ALA A 46 -12.22 -4.47 -3.32
C ALA A 46 -11.83 -4.95 -1.90
N SER A 47 -11.74 -4.05 -0.91
CA SER A 47 -11.19 -4.39 0.41
C SER A 47 -12.14 -4.09 1.55
N HIS A 48 -12.36 -5.10 2.41
CA HIS A 48 -13.08 -4.93 3.67
C HIS A 48 -12.35 -3.99 4.66
N TYR A 49 -11.01 -3.93 4.60
CA TYR A 49 -10.18 -3.09 5.46
C TYR A 49 -9.08 -2.38 4.70
N VAL A 50 -8.77 -1.16 5.15
CA VAL A 50 -7.64 -0.36 4.66
C VAL A 50 -6.71 -0.08 5.84
N ILE A 51 -5.43 -0.39 5.70
CA ILE A 51 -4.40 -0.21 6.73
C ILE A 51 -3.31 0.72 6.20
N GLU A 52 -3.04 1.81 6.92
CA GLU A 52 -1.99 2.78 6.58
C GLU A 52 -0.61 2.25 6.99
N THR A 53 0.28 2.05 6.02
CA THR A 53 1.61 1.43 6.24
C THR A 53 2.74 2.41 6.55
N GLY A 54 2.44 3.69 6.75
CA GLY A 54 3.42 4.75 6.95
C GLY A 54 3.95 4.93 8.38
N ARG A 55 3.19 4.48 9.38
CA ARG A 55 3.47 4.75 10.81
C ARG A 55 3.95 3.53 11.62
N PRO A 56 3.40 2.32 11.47
CA PRO A 56 3.79 1.16 12.28
C PRO A 56 4.98 0.39 11.71
N THR A 57 5.72 -0.32 12.58
CA THR A 57 6.67 -1.36 12.15
C THR A 57 5.93 -2.53 11.49
N VAL A 58 6.62 -3.38 10.74
CA VAL A 58 6.02 -4.59 10.14
C VAL A 58 5.36 -5.47 11.20
N SER A 59 6.00 -5.66 12.36
CA SER A 59 5.44 -6.47 13.46
C SER A 59 4.15 -5.87 14.00
N THR A 60 4.12 -4.55 14.22
CA THR A 60 2.90 -3.84 14.63
C THR A 60 1.78 -3.99 13.58
N LEU A 61 2.13 -3.89 12.29
CA LEU A 61 1.19 -4.06 11.18
C LEU A 61 0.59 -5.48 11.14
N VAL A 62 1.42 -6.50 11.33
CA VAL A 62 0.98 -7.90 11.41
C VAL A 62 0.04 -8.09 12.60
N ASN A 63 0.37 -7.56 13.78
CA ASN A 63 -0.50 -7.66 14.95
C ASN A 63 -1.86 -6.99 14.73
N MET A 64 -1.89 -5.81 14.09
CA MET A 64 -3.15 -5.14 13.74
C MET A 64 -4.01 -5.98 12.78
N ILE A 65 -3.38 -6.65 11.81
CA ILE A 65 -4.06 -7.55 10.88
C ILE A 65 -4.68 -8.74 11.62
N ILE A 66 -3.92 -9.37 12.51
CA ILE A 66 -4.37 -10.51 13.32
C ILE A 66 -5.59 -10.11 14.17
N MET A 67 -5.49 -9.00 14.91
CA MET A 67 -6.60 -8.50 15.74
C MET A 67 -7.87 -8.24 14.92
N GLN A 68 -7.74 -7.68 13.71
CA GLN A 68 -8.90 -7.41 12.87
C GLN A 68 -9.57 -8.70 12.40
N LEU A 69 -8.79 -9.73 12.05
CA LEU A 69 -9.30 -11.03 11.63
C LEU A 69 -9.97 -11.79 12.80
N GLU A 70 -9.40 -11.72 14.01
CA GLU A 70 -9.98 -12.34 15.20
C GLU A 70 -11.36 -11.75 15.53
N MET A 71 -11.53 -10.42 15.40
CA MET A 71 -12.83 -9.77 15.61
C MET A 71 -13.87 -10.13 14.56
N GLU A 72 -13.46 -10.40 13.32
CA GLU A 72 -14.38 -10.87 12.27
C GLU A 72 -14.84 -12.31 12.49
N THR A 73 -13.92 -13.18 12.92
CA THR A 73 -14.20 -14.61 13.10
C THR A 73 -15.02 -14.88 14.37
N SER A 74 -15.06 -13.92 15.29
CA SER A 74 -15.84 -13.99 16.53
C SER A 74 -17.29 -13.47 16.39
N LYS A 75 -17.70 -13.08 15.17
CA LYS A 75 -19.09 -12.77 14.81
C LYS A 75 -19.75 -13.95 14.13
#